data_AF-A0AAD9NUX8-F1
#
_entry.id   AF-A0AAD9NUX8-F1
#
_cell.length_a   1.000
_cell.length_b   1.000
_cell.length_c   1.000
_cell.angle_alpha   90.00
_cell.angle_beta   90.00
_cell.angle_gamma   90.00
#
_symmetry.space_group_name_H-M   'P 1'
#
loop_
_entity.id
_entity.type
_entity.pdbx_description
1 polymer ?
#
loop_
_entity_poly.entity_id
_entity_poly.type
_entity_poly.pdbx_seq_one_letter_code
_entity_poly.pdbx_strand_id
1 'polypeptide(L)'
;MAPGVWTFVALVFAVAVTLQRGYTSPVPDVTDCSADVVLVIDRSGSMSGSYNHVLSFAKLIVSNLPLSPTETRVGVVTFNSHASVQVQIGDYTDEADLLQKIDNLPTPGGGTAIYKAVRKMHFMFQNDPRFQAKQADRFVAIVITDGQDSSLSHLQAAVNDAHNDGITIISIGLGNNVNPVQIHAMASEPEYALIQPSPSALVQMVGKVVSYTCIDECVSRCNGHGIVWAQYKPNCHQYVVCEPVGSGKYRKHVMPCGDLFWNQDYLTCTRTKTGDCFVGPPVHYNGVLPVQGECPYESDPSNPRYFHSLADHSQVQHCAIGLQFSEDACTCVVVSQVQPSCADDLLLHFDFENDFNDVTCHNAVANKYGDGAVTRVSDPHRPGKVAMFSGHGYLEVPFMNTWFANNHVSAFTVSLFFKLANDDPVISALVANGDCEEDCGFSLCTNGNCAGARLRTDVGDGIQLTCPVVTSSGWHHIAMVYDGSQVKLYVDNNVIGTAAISGTIDTLVCKY
;
A
#
# COMPACT_ATOMS: atom_id res chain seq x y z
N MET A 1 -11.16 58.26 2.05
CA MET A 1 -10.09 57.44 2.65
C MET A 1 -10.31 56.02 2.16
N ALA A 2 -9.41 55.47 1.36
CA ALA A 2 -9.52 54.11 0.83
C ALA A 2 -9.15 53.11 1.94
N PRO A 3 -9.89 52.00 2.11
CA PRO A 3 -9.58 51.02 3.15
C PRO A 3 -8.29 50.26 2.82
N GLY A 4 -7.45 50.14 3.86
CA GLY A 4 -6.14 49.49 3.98
C GLY A 4 -5.71 48.54 2.87
N VAL A 5 -4.56 48.86 2.27
CA VAL A 5 -3.69 47.89 1.60
C VAL A 5 -3.19 46.94 2.67
N TRP A 6 -3.69 45.71 2.70
CA TRP A 6 -3.17 44.65 3.55
C TRP A 6 -1.77 44.29 3.05
N THR A 7 -0.73 44.51 3.85
CA THR A 7 0.60 43.91 3.63
C THR A 7 0.50 42.43 3.97
N PHE A 8 0.64 41.55 2.97
CA PHE A 8 0.64 40.10 3.15
C PHE A 8 1.94 39.48 2.61
N VAL A 9 2.27 38.27 3.04
CA VAL A 9 3.49 37.54 2.67
C VAL A 9 3.16 36.39 1.72
N ALA A 10 2.16 35.57 2.06
CA ALA A 10 1.75 34.45 1.24
C ALA A 10 0.24 34.19 1.26
N LEU A 11 -0.29 33.64 0.16
CA LEU A 11 -1.58 32.95 0.10
C LEU A 11 -1.34 31.45 -0.03
N VAL A 12 -2.10 30.59 0.66
CA VAL A 12 -2.07 29.13 0.53
C VAL A 12 -3.48 28.61 0.28
N PHE A 13 -3.67 27.78 -0.76
CA PHE A 13 -5.00 27.25 -1.09
C PHE A 13 -5.19 25.78 -0.74
N ALA A 14 -4.12 25.01 -0.61
CA ALA A 14 -4.20 23.62 -0.23
C ALA A 14 -2.92 23.21 0.49
N VAL A 15 -3.07 22.46 1.58
CA VAL A 15 -2.00 21.72 2.22
C VAL A 15 -2.38 20.24 2.20
N ALA A 16 -1.45 19.37 1.84
CA ALA A 16 -1.62 17.93 1.91
C ALA A 16 -0.41 17.28 2.61
N VAL A 17 -0.69 16.40 3.58
CA VAL A 17 0.32 15.50 4.15
C VAL A 17 -0.03 14.09 3.71
N THR A 18 0.87 13.47 2.97
CA THR A 18 0.69 12.13 2.38
C THR A 18 1.74 11.19 2.94
N LEU A 19 1.34 10.00 3.37
CA LEU A 19 2.28 8.96 3.76
C LEU A 19 2.93 8.40 2.49
N GLN A 20 4.25 8.27 2.51
CA GLN A 20 4.94 7.46 1.52
C GLN A 20 5.07 6.09 2.14
N ARG A 21 4.10 5.21 1.90
CA ARG A 21 4.30 3.81 2.29
C ARG A 21 5.48 3.28 1.47
N GLY A 22 6.59 3.01 2.15
CA GLY A 22 7.26 1.74 1.90
C GLY A 22 6.25 0.65 2.25
N TYR A 23 5.46 0.22 1.27
CA TYR A 23 4.34 -0.71 1.41
C TYR A 23 4.75 -1.95 2.21
N THR A 24 4.64 -2.00 3.54
CA THR A 24 4.32 -3.27 4.19
C THR A 24 2.84 -3.47 3.92
N SER A 25 2.50 -4.26 2.90
CA SER A 25 1.12 -4.69 2.70
C SER A 25 0.66 -5.31 4.02
N PRO A 26 -0.49 -4.92 4.61
CA PRO A 26 -1.05 -5.67 5.72
C PRO A 26 -1.10 -7.14 5.29
N VAL A 27 -0.54 -8.02 6.13
CA VAL A 27 -0.54 -9.44 5.84
C VAL A 27 -2.01 -9.88 5.80
N PRO A 28 -2.49 -10.44 4.68
CA PRO A 28 -3.87 -10.89 4.61
C PRO A 28 -4.13 -11.99 5.64
N ASP A 29 -5.34 -12.02 6.18
CA ASP A 29 -5.79 -13.13 7.02
C ASP A 29 -5.93 -14.38 6.13
N VAL A 30 -5.06 -15.37 6.33
CA VAL A 30 -4.93 -16.58 5.50
C VAL A 30 -5.42 -17.83 6.23
N THR A 31 -6.34 -17.72 7.19
CA THR A 31 -6.81 -18.83 8.03
C THR A 31 -7.31 -20.07 7.28
N ASP A 32 -7.77 -19.94 6.02
CA ASP A 32 -8.23 -21.05 5.17
C ASP A 32 -7.20 -21.43 4.06
N CYS A 33 -5.92 -21.18 4.28
CA CYS A 33 -4.87 -21.48 3.30
C CYS A 33 -4.42 -22.96 3.33
N SER A 34 -4.54 -23.64 2.19
CA SER A 34 -4.01 -24.99 1.94
C SER A 34 -2.94 -24.96 0.84
N ALA A 35 -1.67 -24.86 1.24
CA ALA A 35 -0.56 -24.79 0.29
C ALA A 35 0.68 -25.57 0.76
N ASP A 36 1.34 -26.27 -0.17
CA ASP A 36 2.71 -26.71 0.07
C ASP A 36 3.68 -25.69 -0.55
N VAL A 37 4.56 -25.13 0.28
CA VAL A 37 5.43 -24.01 -0.07
C VAL A 37 6.90 -24.44 0.00
N VAL A 38 7.71 -24.14 -1.01
CA VAL A 38 9.16 -24.34 -0.97
C VAL A 38 9.88 -23.00 -1.08
N LEU A 39 10.61 -22.64 -0.02
CA LEU A 39 11.52 -21.50 -0.03
C LEU A 39 12.81 -21.89 -0.74
N VAL A 40 13.16 -21.21 -1.83
CA VAL A 40 14.35 -21.46 -2.64
C VAL A 40 15.31 -20.28 -2.50
N ILE A 41 16.30 -20.41 -1.62
CA ILE A 41 17.12 -19.30 -1.13
C ILE A 41 18.52 -19.33 -1.75
N ASP A 42 18.92 -18.24 -2.42
CA ASP A 42 20.30 -18.05 -2.86
C ASP A 42 21.22 -17.81 -1.65
N ARG A 43 22.30 -18.59 -1.60
CA ARG A 43 23.41 -18.45 -0.66
C ARG A 43 24.74 -18.33 -1.41
N SER A 44 24.74 -17.78 -2.61
CA SER A 44 25.94 -17.42 -3.36
C SER A 44 26.81 -16.42 -2.59
N GLY A 45 28.09 -16.29 -2.95
CA GLY A 45 29.01 -15.38 -2.24
C GLY A 45 28.57 -13.90 -2.26
N SER A 46 27.86 -13.47 -3.32
CA SER A 46 27.33 -12.10 -3.44
C SER A 46 26.28 -11.77 -2.39
N MET A 47 25.57 -12.78 -1.89
CA MET A 47 24.53 -12.63 -0.87
C MET A 47 25.06 -12.29 0.53
N SER A 48 26.38 -12.30 0.78
CA SER A 48 26.96 -12.18 2.13
C SER A 48 26.47 -10.98 2.94
N GLY A 49 26.23 -9.81 2.31
CA GLY A 49 25.69 -8.61 2.97
C GLY A 49 24.16 -8.59 3.11
N SER A 50 23.47 -9.45 2.35
CA SER A 50 22.00 -9.49 2.23
C SER A 50 21.40 -10.69 2.95
N TYR A 51 22.20 -11.72 3.24
CA TYR A 51 21.70 -13.04 3.62
C TYR A 51 20.86 -13.03 4.89
N ASN A 52 21.28 -12.29 5.92
CA ASN A 52 20.50 -12.17 7.15
C ASN A 52 19.13 -11.52 6.91
N HIS A 53 19.01 -10.56 5.99
CA HIS A 53 17.72 -9.97 5.63
C HIS A 53 16.83 -11.00 4.91
N VAL A 54 17.42 -11.86 4.08
CA VAL A 54 16.70 -12.95 3.40
C VAL A 54 16.22 -14.01 4.39
N LEU A 55 17.05 -14.38 5.37
CA LEU A 55 16.63 -15.30 6.44
C LEU A 55 15.50 -14.70 7.27
N SER A 56 15.62 -13.43 7.68
CA SER A 56 14.54 -12.72 8.38
C SER A 56 13.26 -12.66 7.55
N PHE A 57 13.36 -12.39 6.25
CA PHE A 57 12.21 -12.36 5.35
C PHE A 57 11.56 -13.74 5.19
N ALA A 58 12.35 -14.80 5.02
CA ALA A 58 11.88 -16.18 4.98
C ALA A 58 11.12 -16.55 6.26
N LYS A 59 11.66 -16.17 7.42
CA LYS A 59 11.01 -16.36 8.72
C LYS A 59 9.70 -15.58 8.83
N LEU A 60 9.66 -14.33 8.36
CA LEU A 60 8.43 -13.54 8.33
C LEU A 60 7.37 -14.16 7.42
N ILE A 61 7.73 -14.74 6.27
CA ILE A 61 6.78 -15.50 5.46
C ILE A 61 6.22 -16.68 6.26
N VAL A 62 7.10 -17.50 6.85
CA VAL A 62 6.72 -18.69 7.62
C VAL A 62 5.78 -18.34 8.77
N SER A 63 6.08 -17.31 9.55
CA SER A 63 5.24 -16.87 10.69
C SER A 63 3.90 -16.25 10.28
N ASN A 64 3.68 -16.01 8.98
CA ASN A 64 2.44 -15.48 8.45
C ASN A 64 1.69 -16.52 7.60
N LEU A 65 2.10 -17.79 7.64
CA LEU A 65 1.38 -18.91 7.03
C LEU A 65 0.73 -19.77 8.12
N PRO A 66 -0.49 -20.31 7.90
CA PRO A 66 -1.17 -21.15 8.90
C PRO A 66 -0.61 -22.58 8.86
N LEU A 67 0.58 -22.78 9.41
CA LEU A 67 1.28 -24.07 9.33
C LEU A 67 0.45 -25.20 9.95
N SER A 68 0.26 -26.27 9.20
CA SER A 68 -0.47 -27.45 9.61
C SER A 68 0.05 -28.67 8.85
N PRO A 69 0.20 -29.84 9.50
CA PRO A 69 0.61 -31.07 8.82
C PRO A 69 -0.32 -31.48 7.67
N THR A 70 -1.57 -31.00 7.65
CA THR A 70 -2.59 -31.39 6.66
C THR A 70 -2.99 -30.26 5.71
N GLU A 71 -2.65 -29.00 6.00
CA GLU A 71 -3.10 -27.85 5.20
C GLU A 71 -1.92 -27.08 4.60
N THR A 72 -1.16 -26.34 5.41
CA THR A 72 0.00 -25.60 4.92
C THR A 72 1.32 -26.14 5.45
N ARG A 73 2.19 -26.59 4.53
CA ARG A 73 3.51 -27.17 4.86
C ARG A 73 4.62 -26.43 4.13
N VAL A 74 5.80 -26.34 4.74
CA VAL A 74 6.95 -25.63 4.17
C VAL A 74 8.15 -26.56 3.94
N GLY A 75 8.84 -26.37 2.84
CA GLY A 75 10.14 -26.94 2.52
C GLY A 75 11.17 -25.85 2.29
N VAL A 76 12.46 -26.19 2.42
CA VAL A 76 13.56 -25.23 2.20
C VAL A 76 14.64 -25.84 1.32
N VAL A 77 14.93 -25.18 0.21
CA VAL A 77 16.05 -25.46 -0.69
C VAL A 77 16.98 -24.25 -0.66
N THR A 78 18.28 -24.49 -0.55
CA THR A 78 19.29 -23.44 -0.71
C THR A 78 20.17 -23.74 -1.91
N PHE A 79 20.75 -22.71 -2.52
CA PHE A 79 21.65 -22.92 -3.64
C PHE A 79 22.81 -21.93 -3.70
N ASN A 80 23.89 -22.39 -4.32
CA ASN A 80 25.00 -21.59 -4.81
C ASN A 80 25.40 -22.18 -6.17
N SER A 81 26.65 -22.59 -6.39
CA SER A 81 27.05 -23.48 -7.49
C SER A 81 26.31 -24.84 -7.51
N HIS A 82 25.73 -25.25 -6.37
CA HIS A 82 24.94 -26.46 -6.19
C HIS A 82 23.65 -26.16 -5.43
N ALA A 83 22.60 -26.95 -5.65
CA ALA A 83 21.35 -26.87 -4.90
C ALA A 83 21.21 -28.02 -3.90
N SER A 84 20.74 -27.71 -2.69
CA SER A 84 20.60 -28.67 -1.58
C SER A 84 19.29 -28.46 -0.83
N VAL A 85 18.59 -29.55 -0.54
CA VAL A 85 17.43 -29.51 0.36
C VAL A 85 17.94 -29.39 1.79
N GLN A 86 17.43 -28.40 2.51
CA GLN A 86 17.76 -28.15 3.92
C GLN A 86 16.64 -28.62 4.85
N VAL A 87 15.38 -28.52 4.38
CA VAL A 87 14.19 -28.99 5.10
C VAL A 87 13.27 -29.65 4.08
N GLN A 88 12.89 -30.92 4.29
CA GLN A 88 11.87 -31.59 3.47
C GLN A 88 10.48 -30.97 3.75
N ILE A 89 9.52 -31.04 2.81
CA ILE A 89 8.20 -30.42 3.01
C ILE A 89 7.52 -31.07 4.22
N GLY A 90 7.24 -30.27 5.25
CA GLY A 90 6.65 -30.76 6.50
C GLY A 90 7.60 -31.51 7.44
N ASP A 91 8.91 -31.54 7.16
CA ASP A 91 9.92 -32.16 8.03
C ASP A 91 10.39 -31.20 9.12
N TYR A 92 9.45 -30.82 9.98
CA TYR A 92 9.64 -30.01 11.18
C TYR A 92 8.50 -30.31 12.16
N THR A 93 8.74 -30.10 13.45
CA THR A 93 7.79 -30.43 14.52
C THR A 93 6.72 -29.35 14.74
N ASP A 94 7.13 -28.09 14.67
CA ASP A 94 6.27 -26.92 14.78
C ASP A 94 6.93 -25.72 14.08
N GLU A 95 6.26 -24.56 14.12
CA GLU A 95 6.80 -23.32 13.56
C GLU A 95 8.17 -22.97 14.16
N ALA A 96 8.36 -23.11 15.47
CA ALA A 96 9.59 -22.72 16.14
C ALA A 96 10.79 -23.57 15.67
N ASP A 97 10.60 -24.87 15.48
CA ASP A 97 11.60 -25.77 14.89
C ASP A 97 11.93 -25.37 13.45
N LEU A 98 10.93 -25.05 12.62
CA LEU A 98 11.17 -24.57 11.25
C LEU A 98 11.95 -23.25 11.24
N LEU A 99 11.58 -22.29 12.08
CA LEU A 99 12.31 -21.01 12.22
C LEU A 99 13.76 -21.24 12.66
N GLN A 100 13.99 -22.18 13.58
CA GLN A 100 15.34 -22.55 14.01
C GLN A 100 16.14 -23.24 12.89
N LYS A 101 15.52 -24.10 12.08
CA LYS A 101 16.17 -24.70 10.90
C LYS A 101 16.56 -23.63 9.87
N ILE A 102 15.73 -22.58 9.71
CA ILE A 102 16.04 -21.43 8.84
C ILE A 102 17.21 -20.60 9.38
N ASP A 103 17.28 -20.37 10.70
CA ASP A 103 18.42 -19.67 11.33
C ASP A 103 19.76 -20.42 11.15
N ASN A 104 19.70 -21.75 11.01
CA ASN A 104 20.88 -22.62 10.87
C ASN A 104 21.23 -22.98 9.43
N LEU A 105 20.66 -22.29 8.44
CA LEU A 105 20.98 -22.55 7.03
C LEU A 105 22.47 -22.30 6.74
N PRO A 106 23.09 -23.06 5.80
CA PRO A 106 24.51 -22.92 5.50
C PRO A 106 24.89 -21.52 5.05
N THR A 107 26.05 -21.04 5.49
CA THR A 107 26.53 -19.69 5.18
C THR A 107 26.71 -19.45 3.67
N PRO A 108 26.64 -18.18 3.23
CA PRO A 108 26.88 -17.81 1.85
C PRO A 108 28.28 -18.19 1.33
N GLY A 109 28.37 -18.49 0.04
CA GLY A 109 29.63 -18.77 -0.65
C GLY A 109 29.43 -19.51 -1.98
N GLY A 110 30.46 -19.52 -2.81
CA GLY A 110 30.40 -20.12 -4.16
C GLY A 110 29.67 -19.22 -5.18
N GLY A 111 29.37 -19.78 -6.36
CA GLY A 111 28.66 -19.08 -7.43
C GLY A 111 27.14 -19.18 -7.33
N THR A 112 26.43 -18.91 -8.43
CA THR A 112 24.96 -18.88 -8.50
C THR A 112 24.47 -19.81 -9.62
N ALA A 113 23.64 -20.80 -9.29
CA ALA A 113 23.07 -21.77 -10.24
C ALA A 113 21.56 -21.96 -9.98
N ILE A 114 20.77 -21.01 -10.44
CA ILE A 114 19.32 -20.91 -10.22
C ILE A 114 18.58 -22.10 -10.82
N TYR A 115 18.92 -22.54 -12.05
CA TYR A 115 18.25 -23.67 -12.72
C TYR A 115 18.37 -24.96 -11.90
N LYS A 116 19.49 -25.17 -11.18
CA LYS A 116 19.68 -26.35 -10.32
C LYS A 116 18.76 -26.28 -9.11
N ALA A 117 18.53 -25.08 -8.58
CA ALA A 117 17.63 -24.84 -7.47
C ALA A 117 16.18 -25.13 -7.86
N VAL A 118 15.74 -24.62 -9.01
CA VAL A 118 14.41 -24.88 -9.57
C VAL A 118 14.20 -26.38 -9.79
N ARG A 119 15.15 -27.08 -10.41
CA ARG A 119 15.07 -28.55 -10.57
C ARG A 119 15.02 -29.30 -9.24
N LYS A 120 15.77 -28.84 -8.23
CA LYS A 120 15.79 -29.49 -6.92
C LYS A 120 14.46 -29.30 -6.17
N MET A 121 13.88 -28.10 -6.23
CA MET A 121 12.55 -27.78 -5.72
C MET A 121 11.48 -28.60 -6.45
N HIS A 122 11.55 -28.66 -7.77
CA HIS A 122 10.59 -29.43 -8.57
C HIS A 122 10.63 -30.92 -8.20
N PHE A 123 11.83 -31.49 -8.10
CA PHE A 123 12.02 -32.87 -7.65
C PHE A 123 11.48 -33.10 -6.23
N MET A 124 11.63 -32.14 -5.33
CA MET A 124 11.10 -32.22 -3.97
C MET A 124 9.58 -32.35 -3.97
N PHE A 125 8.88 -31.53 -4.77
CA PHE A 125 7.43 -31.67 -4.97
C PHE A 125 7.06 -33.02 -5.60
N GLN A 126 7.73 -33.42 -6.68
CA GLN A 126 7.41 -34.68 -7.38
C GLN A 126 7.53 -35.93 -6.49
N ASN A 127 8.37 -35.90 -5.45
CA ASN A 127 8.52 -37.02 -4.50
C ASN A 127 7.61 -36.90 -3.27
N ASP A 128 6.85 -35.81 -3.13
CA ASP A 128 5.89 -35.65 -2.04
C ASP A 128 4.54 -36.32 -2.42
N PRO A 129 4.00 -37.23 -1.58
CA PRO A 129 2.73 -37.91 -1.88
C PRO A 129 1.53 -36.98 -2.02
N ARG A 130 1.51 -35.86 -1.29
CA ARG A 130 0.43 -34.86 -1.32
C ARG A 130 0.42 -34.09 -2.65
N PHE A 131 1.60 -33.86 -3.22
CA PHE A 131 1.75 -33.33 -4.58
C PHE A 131 1.19 -34.29 -5.64
N GLN A 132 1.57 -35.57 -5.56
CA GLN A 132 1.09 -36.60 -6.50
C GLN A 132 -0.43 -36.79 -6.41
N ALA A 133 -0.98 -36.72 -5.20
CA ALA A 133 -2.41 -36.83 -4.94
C ALA A 133 -3.19 -35.52 -5.10
N LYS A 134 -2.51 -34.39 -5.40
CA LYS A 134 -3.10 -33.04 -5.51
C LYS A 134 -3.99 -32.67 -4.30
N GLN A 135 -3.46 -32.90 -3.10
CA GLN A 135 -4.15 -32.74 -1.81
C GLN A 135 -3.92 -31.37 -1.13
N ALA A 136 -3.22 -30.45 -1.80
CA ALA A 136 -3.14 -29.05 -1.42
C ALA A 136 -3.75 -28.21 -2.54
N ASP A 137 -4.33 -27.05 -2.21
CA ASP A 137 -4.93 -26.17 -3.22
C ASP A 137 -3.85 -25.50 -4.09
N ARG A 138 -2.66 -25.27 -3.50
CA ARG A 138 -1.49 -24.78 -4.22
C ARG A 138 -0.20 -25.53 -3.90
N PHE A 139 0.68 -25.51 -4.89
CA PHE A 139 2.09 -25.85 -4.76
C PHE A 139 2.91 -24.63 -5.19
N VAL A 140 3.62 -24.02 -4.25
CA VAL A 140 4.26 -22.70 -4.46
C VAL A 140 5.76 -22.77 -4.18
N ALA A 141 6.57 -22.20 -5.07
CA ALA A 141 7.98 -21.98 -4.85
C ALA A 141 8.28 -20.48 -4.77
N ILE A 142 9.00 -20.06 -3.73
CA ILE A 142 9.42 -18.67 -3.55
C ILE A 142 10.94 -18.62 -3.76
N VAL A 143 11.38 -18.11 -4.92
CA VAL A 143 12.80 -18.05 -5.31
C VAL A 143 13.36 -16.67 -4.97
N ILE A 144 14.40 -16.61 -4.14
CA ILE A 144 15.04 -15.36 -3.70
C ILE A 144 16.50 -15.36 -4.15
N THR A 145 16.93 -14.38 -4.95
CA THR A 145 18.28 -14.33 -5.56
C THR A 145 18.76 -12.89 -5.82
N ASP A 146 20.05 -12.62 -5.65
CA ASP A 146 20.69 -11.38 -6.14
C ASP A 146 21.43 -11.57 -7.47
N GLY A 147 21.63 -12.82 -7.88
CA GLY A 147 22.40 -13.18 -9.06
C GLY A 147 21.56 -13.49 -10.29
N GLN A 148 22.27 -13.88 -11.34
CA GLN A 148 21.72 -14.35 -12.60
C GLN A 148 22.29 -15.72 -12.93
N ASP A 149 21.50 -16.54 -13.61
CA ASP A 149 21.98 -17.81 -14.15
C ASP A 149 22.78 -17.56 -15.44
N SER A 150 23.87 -18.31 -15.62
CA SER A 150 24.69 -18.26 -16.83
C SER A 150 24.09 -19.09 -17.98
N SER A 151 23.11 -19.95 -17.70
CA SER A 151 22.47 -20.80 -18.71
C SER A 151 20.95 -20.59 -18.79
N LEU A 152 20.55 -19.59 -19.58
CA LEU A 152 19.15 -19.24 -19.81
C LEU A 152 18.30 -20.41 -20.33
N SER A 153 18.84 -21.25 -21.21
CA SER A 153 18.09 -22.39 -21.78
C SER A 153 17.82 -23.47 -20.73
N HIS A 154 18.76 -23.74 -19.82
CA HIS A 154 18.54 -24.68 -18.72
C HIS A 154 17.57 -24.12 -17.68
N LEU A 155 17.65 -22.82 -17.40
CA LEU A 155 16.69 -22.15 -16.52
C LEU A 155 15.27 -22.22 -17.09
N GLN A 156 15.08 -21.83 -18.36
CA GLN A 156 13.78 -21.89 -19.03
C GLN A 156 13.21 -23.31 -19.04
N ALA A 157 14.01 -24.33 -19.36
CA ALA A 157 13.56 -25.72 -19.32
C ALA A 157 13.08 -26.12 -17.91
N ALA A 158 13.88 -25.82 -16.88
CA ALA A 158 13.52 -26.15 -15.49
C ALA A 158 12.25 -25.44 -15.00
N VAL A 159 12.08 -24.17 -15.38
CA VAL A 159 10.88 -23.38 -15.04
C VAL A 159 9.66 -23.94 -15.77
N ASN A 160 9.77 -24.24 -17.06
CA ASN A 160 8.68 -24.81 -17.84
C ASN A 160 8.24 -26.17 -17.29
N ASP A 161 9.19 -27.03 -16.90
CA ASP A 161 8.88 -28.33 -16.28
C ASP A 161 8.09 -28.14 -14.97
N ALA A 162 8.48 -27.19 -14.11
CA ALA A 162 7.77 -26.89 -12.88
C ALA A 162 6.37 -26.30 -13.14
N HIS A 163 6.25 -25.36 -14.07
CA HIS A 163 4.95 -24.76 -14.44
C HIS A 163 3.99 -25.79 -15.03
N ASN A 164 4.47 -26.70 -15.89
CA ASN A 164 3.65 -27.75 -16.49
C ASN A 164 3.08 -28.72 -15.45
N ASP A 165 3.78 -28.93 -14.34
CA ASP A 165 3.32 -29.77 -13.22
C ASP A 165 2.41 -29.01 -12.22
N GLY A 166 2.10 -27.73 -12.50
CA GLY A 166 1.20 -26.89 -11.72
C GLY A 166 1.84 -26.22 -10.51
N ILE A 167 3.17 -26.07 -10.49
CA ILE A 167 3.88 -25.34 -9.45
C ILE A 167 3.88 -23.84 -9.78
N THR A 168 3.38 -23.03 -8.84
CA THR A 168 3.45 -21.57 -8.92
C THR A 168 4.83 -21.11 -8.46
N ILE A 169 5.52 -20.28 -9.23
CA ILE A 169 6.80 -19.68 -8.88
C ILE A 169 6.62 -18.18 -8.65
N ILE A 170 6.99 -17.73 -7.45
CA ILE A 170 7.17 -16.33 -7.07
C ILE A 170 8.67 -16.06 -7.08
N SER A 171 9.14 -15.10 -7.89
CA SER A 171 10.56 -14.79 -8.03
C SER A 171 10.88 -13.42 -7.44
N ILE A 172 11.90 -13.37 -6.60
CA ILE A 172 12.32 -12.18 -5.86
C ILE A 172 13.78 -11.89 -6.18
N GLY A 173 14.00 -10.80 -6.92
CA GLY A 173 15.30 -10.27 -7.28
C GLY A 173 15.79 -9.22 -6.29
N LEU A 174 17.05 -9.32 -5.86
CA LEU A 174 17.66 -8.40 -4.89
C LEU A 174 18.81 -7.58 -5.48
N GLY A 175 18.78 -6.28 -5.20
CA GLY A 175 19.81 -5.34 -5.59
C GLY A 175 19.80 -4.99 -7.08
N ASN A 176 20.75 -4.15 -7.48
CA ASN A 176 20.81 -3.59 -8.83
C ASN A 176 21.48 -4.52 -9.86
N ASN A 177 22.07 -5.64 -9.42
CA ASN A 177 22.81 -6.56 -10.29
C ASN A 177 21.95 -7.74 -10.78
N VAL A 178 20.70 -7.82 -10.33
CA VAL A 178 19.79 -8.88 -10.77
C VAL A 178 19.39 -8.67 -12.22
N ASN A 179 19.24 -9.76 -12.97
CA ASN A 179 18.75 -9.69 -14.33
C ASN A 179 17.21 -9.72 -14.35
N PRO A 180 16.53 -8.59 -14.64
CA PRO A 180 15.07 -8.53 -14.59
C PRO A 180 14.42 -9.53 -15.54
N VAL A 181 15.02 -9.79 -16.71
CA VAL A 181 14.48 -10.76 -17.68
C VAL A 181 14.43 -12.16 -17.08
N GLN A 182 15.44 -12.56 -16.30
CA GLN A 182 15.45 -13.88 -15.67
C GLN A 182 14.45 -13.98 -14.51
N ILE A 183 14.31 -12.93 -13.70
CA ILE A 183 13.31 -12.88 -12.63
C ILE A 183 11.89 -13.03 -13.22
N HIS A 184 11.57 -12.26 -14.26
CA HIS A 184 10.27 -12.35 -14.93
C HIS A 184 10.07 -13.69 -15.64
N ALA A 185 11.13 -14.25 -16.23
CA ALA A 185 11.04 -15.55 -16.91
C ALA A 185 10.79 -16.72 -15.95
N MET A 186 11.17 -16.59 -14.67
CA MET A 186 10.88 -17.60 -13.65
C MET A 186 9.47 -17.50 -13.09
N ALA A 187 8.94 -16.28 -12.95
CA ALA A 187 7.64 -16.07 -12.32
C ALA A 187 6.52 -16.71 -13.13
N SER A 188 5.53 -17.31 -12.46
CA SER A 188 4.37 -17.88 -13.14
C SER A 188 3.41 -16.80 -13.67
N GLU A 189 3.38 -15.63 -13.03
CA GLU A 189 2.59 -14.47 -13.45
C GLU A 189 3.43 -13.19 -13.38
N PRO A 190 3.15 -12.17 -14.20
CA PRO A 190 3.93 -10.91 -14.20
C PRO A 190 4.02 -10.25 -12.82
N GLU A 191 2.94 -10.26 -12.04
CA GLU A 191 2.91 -9.69 -10.69
C GLU A 191 3.70 -10.50 -9.64
N TYR A 192 4.06 -11.76 -9.94
CA TYR A 192 4.87 -12.62 -9.08
C TYR A 192 6.38 -12.41 -9.26
N ALA A 193 6.78 -11.58 -10.23
CA ALA A 193 8.15 -11.12 -10.40
C ALA A 193 8.38 -9.83 -9.60
N LEU A 194 9.13 -9.93 -8.51
CA LEU A 194 9.31 -8.85 -7.55
C LEU A 194 10.79 -8.47 -7.48
N ILE A 195 11.13 -7.22 -7.79
CA ILE A 195 12.52 -6.74 -7.79
C ILE A 195 12.66 -5.66 -6.73
N GLN A 196 13.61 -5.84 -5.80
CA GLN A 196 13.88 -4.88 -4.74
C GLN A 196 15.29 -4.30 -4.84
N PRO A 197 15.45 -2.97 -4.71
CA PRO A 197 16.75 -2.31 -4.81
C PRO A 197 17.65 -2.59 -3.60
N SER A 198 17.08 -2.97 -2.45
CA SER A 198 17.79 -3.24 -1.21
C SER A 198 17.18 -4.43 -0.47
N PRO A 199 18.00 -5.27 0.20
CA PRO A 199 17.51 -6.33 1.09
C PRO A 199 16.59 -5.84 2.22
N SER A 200 16.76 -4.59 2.68
CA SER A 200 15.91 -4.01 3.71
C SER A 200 14.45 -3.83 3.26
N ALA A 201 14.20 -3.72 1.95
CA ALA A 201 12.85 -3.59 1.39
C ALA A 201 12.09 -4.93 1.35
N LEU A 202 12.73 -6.07 1.64
CA LEU A 202 12.05 -7.36 1.67
C LEU A 202 10.91 -7.42 2.69
N VAL A 203 11.07 -6.77 3.84
CA VAL A 203 10.05 -6.74 4.91
C VAL A 203 8.72 -6.18 4.38
N GLN A 204 8.78 -5.21 3.46
CA GLN A 204 7.62 -4.59 2.82
C GLN A 204 6.82 -5.61 1.98
N MET A 205 7.48 -6.62 1.44
CA MET A 205 6.84 -7.58 0.54
C MET A 205 6.11 -8.72 1.24
N VAL A 206 6.23 -8.87 2.56
CA VAL A 206 5.73 -10.06 3.28
C VAL A 206 4.23 -10.28 3.00
N GLY A 207 3.38 -9.27 3.18
CA GLY A 207 1.95 -9.41 2.92
C GLY A 207 1.61 -9.74 1.46
N LYS A 208 2.38 -9.19 0.50
CA LYS A 208 2.20 -9.49 -0.93
C LYS A 208 2.62 -10.92 -1.28
N VAL A 209 3.70 -11.42 -0.71
CA VAL A 209 4.16 -12.79 -0.97
C VAL A 209 3.27 -13.82 -0.29
N VAL A 210 2.82 -13.55 0.95
CA VAL A 210 1.85 -14.39 1.66
C VAL A 210 0.52 -14.43 0.87
N SER A 211 0.04 -13.30 0.35
CA SER A 211 -1.19 -13.27 -0.46
C SER A 211 -1.10 -14.09 -1.75
N TYR A 212 0.07 -14.15 -2.38
CA TYR A 212 0.30 -14.97 -3.58
C TYR A 212 0.49 -16.46 -3.27
N THR A 213 0.86 -16.78 -2.03
CA THR A 213 1.13 -18.16 -1.59
C THR A 213 -0.17 -18.92 -1.31
N CYS A 214 -1.20 -18.22 -0.84
CA CYS A 214 -2.49 -18.81 -0.50
C CYS A 214 -3.53 -18.53 -1.60
N ILE A 215 -4.32 -19.55 -2.00
CA ILE A 215 -5.56 -19.27 -2.74
C ILE A 215 -6.53 -18.71 -1.72
N ASP A 216 -7.02 -17.51 -2.00
CA ASP A 216 -8.27 -17.06 -1.42
C ASP A 216 -9.40 -17.96 -1.95
N GLU A 217 -10.12 -18.66 -1.06
CA GLU A 217 -11.22 -19.59 -1.40
C GLU A 217 -12.16 -19.03 -2.48
N CYS A 218 -12.32 -17.70 -2.58
CA CYS A 218 -13.10 -17.03 -3.62
C CYS A 218 -12.68 -17.37 -5.07
N VAL A 219 -11.39 -17.66 -5.33
CA VAL A 219 -10.88 -17.97 -6.69
C VAL A 219 -11.31 -19.36 -7.16
N SER A 220 -11.40 -20.34 -6.25
CA SER A 220 -11.87 -21.69 -6.58
C SER A 220 -13.34 -21.70 -7.03
N ARG A 221 -14.16 -20.78 -6.50
CA ARG A 221 -15.59 -20.66 -6.77
C ARG A 221 -15.93 -19.87 -8.03
N CYS A 222 -15.01 -19.06 -8.56
CA CYS A 222 -15.20 -18.40 -9.86
C CYS A 222 -15.16 -19.43 -11.02
N ASN A 223 -14.64 -20.64 -10.84
CA ASN A 223 -14.51 -21.62 -11.92
C ASN A 223 -15.86 -22.21 -12.35
N GLY A 224 -16.39 -21.71 -13.48
CA GLY A 224 -17.51 -22.31 -14.22
C GLY A 224 -18.88 -21.65 -14.00
N HIS A 225 -18.99 -20.69 -13.08
CA HIS A 225 -20.20 -19.95 -12.79
C HIS A 225 -19.89 -18.45 -13.03
N GLY A 226 -20.64 -17.77 -13.90
CA GLY A 226 -20.52 -16.31 -14.10
C GLY A 226 -20.67 -15.53 -12.79
N ILE A 227 -20.29 -14.24 -12.79
CA ILE A 227 -20.25 -13.27 -11.66
C ILE A 227 -20.70 -13.88 -10.32
N VAL A 228 -19.74 -14.35 -9.53
CA VAL A 228 -19.99 -14.92 -8.21
C VAL A 228 -19.82 -13.81 -7.18
N TRP A 229 -20.92 -13.39 -6.54
CA TRP A 229 -20.88 -12.59 -5.32
C TRP A 229 -20.52 -13.51 -4.14
N ALA A 230 -19.25 -13.86 -4.01
CA ALA A 230 -18.78 -14.69 -2.90
C ALA A 230 -18.25 -13.79 -1.77
N GLN A 231 -18.66 -14.08 -0.55
CA GLN A 231 -18.16 -13.45 0.65
C GLN A 231 -16.64 -13.70 0.79
N TYR A 232 -15.86 -12.68 1.16
CA TYR A 232 -14.47 -12.88 1.62
C TYR A 232 -14.52 -13.39 3.06
N LYS A 233 -14.21 -14.66 3.29
CA LYS A 233 -14.04 -15.17 4.66
C LYS A 233 -12.67 -14.71 5.21
N PRO A 234 -12.57 -14.32 6.49
CA PRO A 234 -13.63 -14.22 7.51
C PRO A 234 -14.33 -12.84 7.58
N ASN A 235 -14.04 -11.92 6.65
CA ASN A 235 -14.49 -10.53 6.72
C ASN A 235 -15.88 -10.31 6.10
N CYS A 236 -16.93 -10.30 6.93
CA CYS A 236 -18.28 -9.97 6.48
C CYS A 236 -18.44 -8.50 6.01
N HIS A 237 -17.41 -7.65 6.12
CA HIS A 237 -17.38 -6.29 5.55
C HIS A 237 -16.90 -6.23 4.10
N GLN A 238 -16.71 -7.37 3.43
CA GLN A 238 -16.24 -7.41 2.04
C GLN A 238 -16.98 -8.49 1.25
N TYR A 239 -17.13 -8.25 -0.05
CA TYR A 239 -17.69 -9.21 -1.01
C TYR A 239 -16.86 -9.23 -2.29
N VAL A 240 -16.98 -10.29 -3.09
CA VAL A 240 -16.16 -10.49 -4.28
C VAL A 240 -17.01 -10.45 -5.54
N VAL A 241 -16.49 -9.91 -6.64
CA VAL A 241 -17.09 -9.93 -7.97
C VAL A 241 -16.11 -10.60 -8.94
N CYS A 242 -16.56 -11.61 -9.69
CA CYS A 242 -15.74 -12.26 -10.72
C CYS A 242 -16.10 -11.72 -12.12
N GLU A 243 -15.18 -11.06 -12.82
CA GLU A 243 -15.29 -10.64 -14.22
C GLU A 243 -14.73 -11.74 -15.14
N PRO A 244 -15.48 -12.30 -16.10
CA PRO A 244 -14.94 -13.28 -17.04
C PRO A 244 -13.93 -12.63 -18.00
N VAL A 245 -12.72 -13.19 -18.08
CA VAL A 245 -11.64 -12.69 -18.95
C VAL A 245 -11.24 -13.68 -20.05
N GLY A 246 -11.97 -14.78 -20.20
CA GLY A 246 -11.76 -15.80 -21.22
C GLY A 246 -12.46 -17.12 -20.89
N SER A 247 -12.33 -18.13 -21.75
CA SER A 247 -12.92 -19.46 -21.55
C SER A 247 -12.41 -20.11 -20.25
N GLY A 248 -13.25 -20.08 -19.22
CA GLY A 248 -12.95 -20.64 -17.90
C GLY A 248 -12.00 -19.80 -17.04
N LYS A 249 -11.74 -18.53 -17.39
CA LYS A 249 -10.87 -17.62 -16.63
C LYS A 249 -11.65 -16.40 -16.14
N TYR A 250 -11.37 -15.99 -14.90
CA TYR A 250 -12.06 -14.88 -14.24
C TYR A 250 -11.05 -13.96 -13.54
N ARG A 251 -11.29 -12.64 -13.63
CA ARG A 251 -10.62 -11.59 -12.87
C ARG A 251 -11.45 -11.27 -11.62
N LYS A 252 -10.80 -11.19 -10.47
CA LYS A 252 -11.43 -10.95 -9.17
C LYS A 252 -11.45 -9.45 -8.83
N HIS A 253 -12.57 -8.96 -8.31
CA HIS A 253 -12.70 -7.63 -7.71
C HIS A 253 -13.20 -7.79 -6.26
N VAL A 254 -12.44 -7.31 -5.27
CA VAL A 254 -12.89 -7.28 -3.86
C VAL A 254 -13.54 -5.94 -3.61
N MET A 255 -14.78 -5.96 -3.15
CA MET A 255 -15.58 -4.77 -2.92
C MET A 255 -15.83 -4.60 -1.42
N PRO A 256 -15.58 -3.40 -0.87
CA PRO A 256 -15.82 -3.11 0.53
C PRO A 256 -17.32 -2.86 0.79
N CYS A 257 -17.79 -3.26 1.97
CA CYS A 257 -19.05 -2.85 2.56
C CYS A 257 -18.89 -1.68 3.56
N GLY A 258 -17.67 -1.20 3.79
CA GLY A 258 -17.40 -0.24 4.87
C GLY A 258 -17.78 -0.82 6.23
N ASP A 259 -18.45 -0.05 7.08
CA ASP A 259 -18.92 -0.48 8.41
C ASP A 259 -20.13 -1.43 8.37
N LEU A 260 -20.61 -1.79 7.18
CA LEU A 260 -21.76 -2.67 6.97
C LEU A 260 -21.31 -4.10 6.71
N PHE A 261 -22.23 -5.04 6.85
CA PHE A 261 -22.02 -6.46 6.60
C PHE A 261 -22.70 -6.89 5.29
N TRP A 262 -21.96 -7.55 4.40
CA TRP A 262 -22.53 -8.15 3.20
C TRP A 262 -23.65 -9.13 3.57
N ASN A 263 -24.80 -8.98 2.91
CA ASN A 263 -25.93 -9.87 3.03
C ASN A 263 -26.23 -10.50 1.67
N GLN A 264 -26.05 -11.82 1.58
CA GLN A 264 -26.21 -12.58 0.35
C GLN A 264 -27.67 -12.61 -0.14
N ASP A 265 -28.64 -12.69 0.76
CA ASP A 265 -30.07 -12.77 0.41
C ASP A 265 -30.58 -11.46 -0.20
N TYR A 266 -29.96 -10.34 0.19
CA TYR A 266 -30.29 -9.01 -0.30
C TYR A 266 -29.30 -8.48 -1.35
N LEU A 267 -28.23 -9.22 -1.64
CA LEU A 267 -27.13 -8.81 -2.53
C LEU A 267 -26.62 -7.40 -2.24
N THR A 268 -26.54 -7.03 -0.97
CA THR A 268 -26.15 -5.68 -0.55
C THR A 268 -25.53 -5.68 0.85
N CYS A 269 -24.85 -4.60 1.19
CA CYS A 269 -24.28 -4.39 2.51
C CYS A 269 -25.36 -3.86 3.47
N THR A 270 -25.48 -4.46 4.65
CA THR A 270 -26.53 -4.20 5.63
C THR A 270 -25.96 -3.95 7.02
N ARG A 271 -26.68 -3.21 7.87
CA ARG A 271 -26.21 -2.93 9.25
C ARG A 271 -26.27 -4.15 10.17
N THR A 272 -27.12 -5.12 9.85
CA THR A 272 -27.41 -6.26 10.72
C THR A 272 -26.68 -7.47 10.19
N LYS A 273 -25.73 -8.00 10.98
CA LYS A 273 -25.15 -9.32 10.71
C LYS A 273 -26.22 -10.39 10.91
N THR A 274 -26.74 -10.95 9.83
CA THR A 274 -27.70 -12.06 9.87
C THR A 274 -26.94 -13.39 9.92
N GLY A 275 -26.97 -14.08 11.07
CA GLY A 275 -26.39 -15.42 11.25
C GLY A 275 -24.85 -15.53 11.12
N ASP A 276 -24.36 -16.75 10.92
CA ASP A 276 -23.13 -16.93 10.12
C ASP A 276 -23.42 -16.28 8.77
N CYS A 277 -22.50 -15.48 8.24
CA CYS A 277 -22.72 -14.60 7.08
C CYS A 277 -23.07 -15.33 5.75
N PHE A 278 -23.40 -16.62 5.83
CA PHE A 278 -23.71 -17.54 4.77
C PHE A 278 -25.04 -18.28 5.04
N VAL A 279 -26.04 -18.07 4.18
CA VAL A 279 -27.25 -18.92 4.10
C VAL A 279 -27.68 -19.12 2.64
N GLY A 280 -26.82 -19.61 1.72
CA GLY A 280 -27.34 -20.04 0.41
C GLY A 280 -26.35 -20.20 -0.75
N PRO A 281 -26.81 -20.80 -1.88
CA PRO A 281 -26.01 -20.96 -3.10
C PRO A 281 -25.78 -19.62 -3.85
N PRO A 282 -24.77 -19.53 -4.73
CA PRO A 282 -24.49 -18.33 -5.52
C PRO A 282 -25.67 -17.88 -6.38
N VAL A 283 -25.85 -16.55 -6.52
CA VAL A 283 -26.86 -15.96 -7.41
C VAL A 283 -26.22 -15.61 -8.76
N HIS A 284 -26.82 -16.07 -9.86
CA HIS A 284 -26.33 -15.84 -11.22
C HIS A 284 -26.85 -14.51 -11.82
N TYR A 285 -25.95 -13.69 -12.37
CA TYR A 285 -26.31 -12.54 -13.22
C TYR A 285 -25.81 -12.76 -14.66
N ASN A 286 -26.72 -12.65 -15.64
CA ASN A 286 -26.45 -12.93 -17.06
C ASN A 286 -26.19 -11.67 -17.91
N GLY A 287 -26.02 -10.50 -17.29
CA GLY A 287 -25.78 -9.24 -18.00
C GLY A 287 -24.30 -9.01 -18.35
N VAL A 288 -24.07 -8.24 -19.42
CA VAL A 288 -22.73 -7.75 -19.80
C VAL A 288 -22.29 -6.70 -18.78
N LEU A 289 -21.10 -6.87 -18.19
CA LEU A 289 -20.50 -5.83 -17.33
C LEU A 289 -20.20 -4.58 -18.18
N PRO A 290 -20.57 -3.36 -17.75
CA PRO A 290 -20.18 -2.15 -18.45
C PRO A 290 -18.66 -1.93 -18.33
N VAL A 291 -18.14 -1.15 -19.29
CA VAL A 291 -16.74 -0.73 -19.35
C VAL A 291 -16.37 0.05 -18.08
N GLN A 292 -15.12 -0.10 -17.62
CA GLN A 292 -14.56 0.49 -16.40
C GLN A 292 -15.10 1.90 -16.07
N GLY A 293 -15.73 2.02 -14.90
CA GLY A 293 -15.93 3.31 -14.22
C GLY A 293 -17.37 3.77 -14.01
N GLU A 294 -18.37 3.12 -14.63
CA GLU A 294 -19.78 3.51 -14.48
C GLU A 294 -20.63 2.38 -13.87
N CYS A 295 -21.47 2.73 -12.88
CA CYS A 295 -22.34 1.78 -12.22
C CYS A 295 -23.43 1.26 -13.18
N PRO A 296 -23.63 -0.07 -13.33
CA PRO A 296 -24.67 -0.65 -14.21
C PRO A 296 -26.12 -0.42 -13.74
N TYR A 297 -26.32 0.35 -12.68
CA TYR A 297 -27.60 0.57 -12.04
C TYR A 297 -27.81 2.08 -11.85
N GLU A 298 -29.04 2.52 -12.02
CA GLU A 298 -29.46 3.89 -11.72
C GLU A 298 -30.45 3.92 -10.57
N SER A 299 -30.34 4.95 -9.75
CA SER A 299 -31.26 5.20 -8.64
C SER A 299 -32.63 5.64 -9.16
N ASP A 300 -33.71 5.20 -8.50
CA ASP A 300 -35.05 5.67 -8.82
C ASP A 300 -35.17 7.15 -8.42
N PRO A 301 -35.44 8.07 -9.37
CA PRO A 301 -35.46 9.51 -9.08
C PRO A 301 -36.53 9.92 -8.07
N SER A 302 -37.60 9.13 -7.95
CA SER A 302 -38.72 9.39 -7.05
C SER A 302 -38.46 8.87 -5.64
N ASN A 303 -37.61 7.85 -5.51
CA ASN A 303 -37.24 7.26 -4.24
C ASN A 303 -35.86 6.58 -4.33
N PRO A 304 -34.77 7.29 -3.95
CA PRO A 304 -33.40 6.80 -4.05
C PRO A 304 -33.11 5.50 -3.28
N ARG A 305 -34.05 5.02 -2.48
CA ARG A 305 -33.99 3.67 -1.88
C ARG A 305 -34.14 2.56 -2.93
N TYR A 306 -34.78 2.83 -4.06
CA TYR A 306 -34.98 1.88 -5.14
C TYR A 306 -33.99 2.17 -6.26
N PHE A 307 -33.61 1.14 -7.01
CA PHE A 307 -32.70 1.26 -8.15
C PHE A 307 -32.99 0.14 -9.15
N HIS A 308 -32.61 0.32 -10.40
CA HIS A 308 -32.82 -0.67 -11.45
C HIS A 308 -31.65 -0.74 -12.41
N SER A 309 -31.57 -1.84 -13.14
CA SER A 309 -30.49 -2.08 -14.10
C SER A 309 -30.65 -1.17 -15.31
N LEU A 310 -29.56 -0.55 -15.75
CA LEU A 310 -29.48 0.20 -17.01
C LEU A 310 -29.68 -0.72 -18.23
N ALA A 311 -29.42 -2.02 -18.08
CA ALA A 311 -29.64 -3.01 -19.14
C ALA A 311 -31.09 -3.52 -19.19
N ASP A 312 -31.80 -3.47 -18.05
CA ASP A 312 -33.17 -3.95 -17.91
C ASP A 312 -33.91 -3.19 -16.79
N HIS A 313 -34.65 -2.16 -17.20
CA HIS A 313 -35.39 -1.27 -16.30
C HIS A 313 -36.63 -1.94 -15.67
N SER A 314 -36.94 -3.20 -16.03
CA SER A 314 -38.07 -3.93 -15.45
C SER A 314 -37.77 -4.54 -14.08
N GLN A 315 -36.48 -4.67 -13.73
CA GLN A 315 -36.05 -5.23 -12.45
C GLN A 315 -35.77 -4.13 -11.44
N VAL A 316 -36.76 -3.87 -10.58
CA VAL A 316 -36.64 -2.91 -9.48
C VAL A 316 -36.08 -3.60 -8.24
N GLN A 317 -34.91 -3.14 -7.80
CA GLN A 317 -34.22 -3.54 -6.58
C GLN A 317 -34.37 -2.45 -5.51
N HIS A 318 -34.07 -2.76 -4.26
CA HIS A 318 -34.25 -1.81 -3.17
C HIS A 318 -33.25 -1.98 -2.03
N CYS A 319 -32.79 -0.85 -1.51
CA CYS A 319 -31.98 -0.76 -0.31
C CYS A 319 -32.81 -1.02 0.97
N ALA A 320 -32.12 -1.47 2.01
CA ALA A 320 -32.71 -1.60 3.35
C ALA A 320 -33.24 -0.24 3.86
N ILE A 321 -34.18 -0.29 4.81
CA ILE A 321 -34.77 0.92 5.41
C ILE A 321 -33.66 1.79 6.03
N GLY A 322 -33.59 3.07 5.64
CA GLY A 322 -32.57 4.02 6.12
C GLY A 322 -31.29 4.11 5.26
N LEU A 323 -31.26 3.42 4.12
CA LEU A 323 -30.20 3.49 3.10
C LEU A 323 -30.76 4.00 1.76
N GLN A 324 -29.91 4.59 0.92
CA GLN A 324 -30.19 4.96 -0.47
C GLN A 324 -29.12 4.41 -1.41
N PHE A 325 -29.47 4.13 -2.66
CA PHE A 325 -28.52 3.68 -3.67
C PHE A 325 -27.65 4.84 -4.13
N SER A 326 -26.33 4.66 -4.11
CA SER A 326 -25.36 5.60 -4.66
C SER A 326 -24.84 5.02 -5.96
N GLU A 327 -25.03 5.76 -7.06
CA GLU A 327 -24.48 5.40 -8.38
C GLU A 327 -22.95 5.50 -8.37
N ASP A 328 -22.38 6.47 -7.64
CA ASP A 328 -20.93 6.62 -7.48
C ASP A 328 -20.27 5.44 -6.75
N ALA A 329 -20.89 4.98 -5.66
CA ALA A 329 -20.40 3.82 -4.90
C ALA A 329 -20.93 2.48 -5.43
N CYS A 330 -21.85 2.53 -6.39
CA CYS A 330 -22.62 1.41 -6.93
C CYS A 330 -23.18 0.46 -5.86
N THR A 331 -23.66 1.01 -4.75
CA THR A 331 -24.19 0.25 -3.60
C THR A 331 -25.10 1.10 -2.72
N CYS A 332 -25.79 0.47 -1.77
CA CYS A 332 -26.67 1.14 -0.81
C CYS A 332 -25.86 1.79 0.32
N VAL A 333 -25.94 3.12 0.44
CA VAL A 333 -25.24 3.94 1.43
C VAL A 333 -26.19 4.53 2.47
N VAL A 334 -25.68 4.86 3.66
CA VAL A 334 -26.46 5.42 4.77
C VAL A 334 -26.95 6.84 4.46
N VAL A 335 -28.22 7.12 4.75
CA VAL A 335 -28.77 8.47 4.66
C VAL A 335 -28.42 9.28 5.93
N SER A 336 -27.35 10.08 5.83
CA SER A 336 -27.12 11.41 6.45
C SER A 336 -25.75 11.62 7.16
N GLN A 337 -25.14 12.75 6.76
CA GLN A 337 -23.99 13.51 7.30
C GLN A 337 -22.59 12.85 7.22
N VAL A 338 -21.77 13.45 6.36
CA VAL A 338 -20.41 13.06 5.96
C VAL A 338 -19.47 12.93 7.18
N GLN A 339 -18.99 11.71 7.41
CA GLN A 339 -17.65 11.48 7.97
C GLN A 339 -16.90 10.64 6.92
N PRO A 340 -15.86 11.18 6.27
CA PRO A 340 -15.12 10.44 5.26
C PRO A 340 -14.36 9.28 5.93
N SER A 341 -14.34 8.11 5.29
CA SER A 341 -13.30 7.11 5.59
C SER A 341 -11.95 7.70 5.19
N CYS A 342 -10.91 7.52 6.01
CA CYS A 342 -9.56 7.94 5.67
C CYS A 342 -9.12 7.31 4.35
N ALA A 343 -8.74 8.10 3.35
CA ALA A 343 -7.92 7.57 2.27
C ALA A 343 -6.59 7.12 2.90
N ASP A 344 -6.18 5.87 2.64
CA ASP A 344 -5.11 5.17 3.35
C ASP A 344 -3.73 5.87 3.37
N ASP A 345 -3.52 6.82 2.46
CA ASP A 345 -2.26 7.54 2.27
C ASP A 345 -2.38 9.07 2.48
N LEU A 346 -3.59 9.66 2.47
CA LEU A 346 -3.79 11.10 2.68
C LEU A 346 -4.10 11.36 4.16
N LEU A 347 -3.08 11.79 4.90
CA LEU A 347 -3.16 12.00 6.34
C LEU A 347 -3.90 13.30 6.69
N LEU A 348 -3.62 14.38 5.97
CA LEU A 348 -4.24 15.68 6.20
C LEU A 348 -4.48 16.40 4.89
N HIS A 349 -5.60 17.10 4.78
CA HIS A 349 -5.95 18.00 3.70
C HIS A 349 -6.66 19.24 4.23
N PHE A 350 -6.07 20.42 4.00
CA PHE A 350 -6.71 21.69 4.33
C PHE A 350 -7.09 22.40 3.04
N ASP A 351 -8.38 22.57 2.77
CA ASP A 351 -8.91 23.26 1.58
C ASP A 351 -9.19 24.75 1.81
N PHE A 352 -9.27 25.16 3.09
CA PHE A 352 -9.58 26.50 3.57
C PHE A 352 -10.96 27.06 3.16
N GLU A 353 -11.83 26.26 2.58
CA GLU A 353 -13.13 26.71 2.06
C GLU A 353 -14.07 27.10 3.20
N ASN A 354 -14.16 26.24 4.23
CA ASN A 354 -15.12 26.40 5.33
C ASN A 354 -14.49 26.93 6.63
N ASP A 355 -13.29 26.48 6.97
CA ASP A 355 -12.51 26.90 8.14
C ASP A 355 -11.01 26.62 7.95
N PHE A 356 -10.24 26.43 9.04
CA PHE A 356 -8.81 26.06 9.02
C PHE A 356 -8.60 24.61 9.49
N ASN A 357 -9.65 23.80 9.48
CA ASN A 357 -9.59 22.41 9.89
C ASN A 357 -9.27 21.52 8.70
N ASP A 358 -8.69 20.38 9.00
CA ASP A 358 -8.49 19.31 8.04
C ASP A 358 -9.84 18.72 7.61
N VAL A 359 -10.02 18.51 6.31
CA VAL A 359 -11.25 17.93 5.73
C VAL A 359 -11.16 16.42 5.52
N THR A 360 -10.07 15.78 5.96
CA THR A 360 -9.99 14.33 6.02
C THR A 360 -10.77 13.78 7.23
N CYS A 361 -10.79 12.45 7.34
CA CYS A 361 -11.33 11.73 8.49
C CYS A 361 -10.69 12.11 9.84
N HIS A 362 -9.46 12.66 9.84
CA HIS A 362 -8.75 12.98 11.07
C HIS A 362 -9.32 14.23 11.73
N ASN A 363 -9.97 15.11 10.96
CA ASN A 363 -10.60 16.34 11.41
C ASN A 363 -9.66 17.15 12.32
N ALA A 364 -8.37 17.17 11.97
CA ALA A 364 -7.35 17.84 12.75
C ALA A 364 -7.59 19.35 12.76
N VAL A 365 -7.59 19.93 13.96
CA VAL A 365 -7.72 21.38 14.15
C VAL A 365 -6.32 21.99 14.09
N ALA A 366 -6.09 22.88 13.12
CA ALA A 366 -4.84 23.62 13.06
C ALA A 366 -4.83 24.75 14.10
N ASN A 367 -3.77 24.81 14.90
CA ASN A 367 -3.51 25.95 15.78
C ASN A 367 -2.96 27.11 14.95
N LYS A 368 -3.51 28.31 15.15
CA LYS A 368 -2.98 29.54 14.56
C LYS A 368 -2.04 30.21 15.56
N TYR A 369 -0.75 30.23 15.27
CA TYR A 369 0.19 31.07 16.02
C TYR A 369 0.19 32.48 15.46
N GLY A 370 0.28 33.48 16.35
CA GLY A 370 0.18 34.90 15.97
C GLY A 370 -1.24 35.27 15.56
N ASP A 371 -2.22 35.04 16.43
CA ASP A 371 -3.65 35.20 16.12
C ASP A 371 -3.96 36.60 15.51
N GLY A 372 -4.51 36.59 14.29
CA GLY A 372 -4.69 37.78 13.43
C GLY A 372 -3.73 37.84 12.23
N ALA A 373 -2.64 37.05 12.24
CA ALA A 373 -1.68 36.95 11.15
C ALA A 373 -2.03 35.90 10.08
N VAL A 374 -2.99 35.00 10.37
CA VAL A 374 -3.53 34.01 9.42
C VAL A 374 -5.04 34.22 9.28
N THR A 375 -5.51 34.59 8.08
CA THR A 375 -6.92 34.91 7.83
C THR A 375 -7.41 34.30 6.51
N ARG A 376 -8.72 34.10 6.35
CA ARG A 376 -9.28 33.58 5.09
C ARG A 376 -9.75 34.72 4.20
N VAL A 377 -9.26 34.75 2.97
CA VAL A 377 -9.61 35.77 1.96
C VAL A 377 -10.09 35.10 0.68
N SER A 378 -10.72 35.88 -0.20
CA SER A 378 -11.05 35.42 -1.56
C SER A 378 -9.94 35.85 -2.51
N ASP A 379 -9.55 34.97 -3.44
CA ASP A 379 -8.59 35.29 -4.50
C ASP A 379 -9.33 35.58 -5.82
N PRO A 380 -9.00 36.67 -6.55
CA PRO A 380 -9.68 37.01 -7.80
C PRO A 380 -9.50 36.01 -8.95
N HIS A 381 -8.46 35.17 -8.89
CA HIS A 381 -8.07 34.25 -9.95
C HIS A 381 -8.45 32.78 -9.63
N ARG A 382 -9.07 32.53 -8.47
CA ARG A 382 -9.52 31.20 -8.06
C ARG A 382 -10.89 31.28 -7.36
N PRO A 383 -11.89 30.49 -7.77
CA PRO A 383 -13.11 30.30 -6.99
C PRO A 383 -12.79 29.68 -5.63
N GLY A 384 -13.31 30.25 -4.53
CA GLY A 384 -13.16 29.71 -3.17
C GLY A 384 -12.47 30.65 -2.19
N LYS A 385 -12.03 30.09 -1.06
CA LYS A 385 -11.25 30.78 -0.01
C LYS A 385 -9.80 30.28 0.03
N VAL A 386 -8.90 31.16 0.45
CA VAL A 386 -7.48 30.86 0.65
C VAL A 386 -7.01 31.40 2.00
N ALA A 387 -5.99 30.78 2.59
CA ALA A 387 -5.33 31.27 3.79
C ALA A 387 -4.31 32.37 3.43
N MET A 388 -4.45 33.55 4.04
CA MET A 388 -3.53 34.68 3.92
C MET A 388 -2.65 34.78 5.17
N PHE A 389 -1.33 34.76 4.96
CA PHE A 389 -0.31 34.88 6.00
C PHE A 389 0.32 36.27 5.95
N SER A 390 0.31 36.99 7.07
CA SER A 390 0.86 38.35 7.17
C SER A 390 2.35 38.39 7.53
N GLY A 391 3.03 37.24 7.62
CA GLY A 391 4.46 37.14 7.94
C GLY A 391 4.83 36.87 9.40
N HIS A 392 3.86 36.80 10.31
CA HIS A 392 4.10 36.62 11.74
C HIS A 392 3.29 35.47 12.36
N GLY A 393 2.73 34.60 11.53
CA GLY A 393 1.93 33.47 11.98
C GLY A 393 2.03 32.29 11.02
N TYR A 394 1.69 31.12 11.53
CA TYR A 394 1.73 29.85 10.79
C TYR A 394 0.62 28.92 11.28
N LEU A 395 0.32 27.88 10.50
CA LEU A 395 -0.55 26.79 10.90
C LEU A 395 0.31 25.67 11.51
N GLU A 396 0.11 25.42 12.81
CA GLU A 396 0.63 24.22 13.47
C GLU A 396 -0.45 23.13 13.43
N VAL A 397 -0.05 21.88 13.21
CA VAL A 397 -0.97 20.72 13.31
C VAL A 397 -0.50 19.76 14.42
N PRO A 398 -0.93 19.98 15.67
CA PRO A 398 -0.41 19.26 16.85
C PRO A 398 -0.67 17.76 16.86
N PHE A 399 -1.72 17.31 16.15
CA PHE A 399 -2.05 15.90 16.00
C PHE A 399 -0.85 15.09 15.50
N MET A 400 -0.01 15.68 14.64
CA MET A 400 1.12 14.97 14.05
C MET A 400 2.30 14.76 15.00
N ASN A 401 2.37 15.46 16.14
CA ASN A 401 3.53 15.47 17.04
C ASN A 401 3.88 14.08 17.59
N THR A 402 2.86 13.25 17.83
CA THR A 402 3.03 11.86 18.32
C THR A 402 2.52 10.81 17.33
N TRP A 403 1.76 11.22 16.30
CA TRP A 403 1.17 10.30 15.34
C TRP A 403 2.26 9.58 14.51
N PHE A 404 3.30 10.29 14.08
CA PHE A 404 4.38 9.72 13.28
C PHE A 404 5.15 8.64 14.03
N ALA A 405 5.51 8.92 15.29
CA ALA A 405 6.18 7.97 16.17
C ALA A 405 5.29 6.76 16.50
N ASN A 406 4.03 6.99 16.91
CA ASN A 406 3.09 5.92 17.27
C ASN A 406 2.74 4.99 16.10
N ASN A 407 2.81 5.49 14.86
CA ASN A 407 2.48 4.72 13.66
C ASN A 407 3.72 4.33 12.85
N HIS A 408 4.92 4.46 13.43
CA HIS A 408 6.18 4.04 12.81
C HIS A 408 6.39 4.57 11.39
N VAL A 409 6.02 5.83 11.15
CA VAL A 409 6.11 6.45 9.82
C VAL A 409 7.58 6.66 9.46
N SER A 410 8.02 5.96 8.42
CA SER A 410 9.40 6.03 7.94
C SER A 410 9.57 6.91 6.69
N ALA A 411 8.49 7.31 6.03
CA ALA A 411 8.53 8.12 4.81
C ALA A 411 7.20 8.87 4.59
N PHE A 412 7.26 10.10 4.08
CA PHE A 412 6.10 10.97 3.89
C PHE A 412 6.38 12.12 2.91
N THR A 413 5.30 12.75 2.43
CA THR A 413 5.32 13.96 1.60
C THR A 413 4.48 15.04 2.25
N VAL A 414 4.98 16.27 2.23
CA VAL A 414 4.23 17.46 2.60
C VAL A 414 4.23 18.37 1.39
N SER A 415 3.07 18.77 0.91
CA SER A 415 2.96 19.69 -0.20
C SER A 415 1.91 20.76 0.02
N LEU A 416 2.13 21.91 -0.60
CA LEU A 416 1.16 22.98 -0.66
C LEU A 416 1.30 23.80 -1.92
N PHE A 417 0.25 24.54 -2.23
CA PHE A 417 0.30 25.59 -3.23
C PHE A 417 0.28 26.96 -2.58
N PHE A 418 1.21 27.83 -3.00
CA PHE A 418 1.34 29.18 -2.44
C PHE A 418 1.54 30.25 -3.50
N LYS A 419 1.27 31.51 -3.12
CA LYS A 419 1.57 32.70 -3.91
C LYS A 419 2.17 33.77 -3.00
N LEU A 420 3.31 34.33 -3.39
CA LEU A 420 3.98 35.40 -2.65
C LEU A 420 3.47 36.78 -3.07
N ALA A 421 3.42 37.72 -2.13
CA ALA A 421 2.95 39.08 -2.38
C ALA A 421 4.06 40.13 -2.46
N ASN A 422 5.10 39.98 -1.63
CA ASN A 422 6.15 40.97 -1.41
C ASN A 422 7.47 40.26 -1.06
N ASP A 423 8.61 40.93 -1.25
CA ASP A 423 9.95 40.45 -0.88
C ASP A 423 10.22 40.54 0.64
N ASP A 424 9.22 40.29 1.48
CA ASP A 424 9.30 40.48 2.94
C ASP A 424 10.27 39.47 3.59
N PRO A 425 11.41 39.91 4.18
CA PRO A 425 12.51 39.03 4.60
C PRO A 425 12.22 38.21 5.87
N VAL A 426 10.98 38.20 6.38
CA VAL A 426 10.63 37.42 7.57
C VAL A 426 10.42 35.94 7.21
N ILE A 427 11.23 35.07 7.82
CA ILE A 427 11.03 33.61 7.72
C ILE A 427 9.69 33.27 8.36
N SER A 428 8.74 32.83 7.54
CA SER A 428 7.40 32.45 7.99
C SER A 428 7.16 31.00 7.61
N ALA A 429 6.89 30.14 8.59
CA ALA A 429 6.33 28.84 8.29
C ALA A 429 4.93 29.01 7.69
N LEU A 430 4.61 28.23 6.66
CA LEU A 430 3.27 28.16 6.10
C LEU A 430 2.50 27.02 6.77
N VAL A 431 3.17 25.90 6.99
CA VAL A 431 2.70 24.75 7.76
C VAL A 431 3.87 24.15 8.55
N ALA A 432 3.61 23.77 9.80
CA ALA A 432 4.60 23.11 10.66
C ALA A 432 3.98 22.01 11.54
N ASN A 433 4.80 21.03 11.88
CA ASN A 433 4.61 20.09 12.98
C ASN A 433 5.74 20.36 13.98
N GLY A 434 5.41 20.90 15.17
CA GLY A 434 6.36 21.41 16.16
C GLY A 434 6.79 22.87 15.94
N ASP A 435 7.55 23.43 16.89
CA ASP A 435 8.11 24.77 16.74
C ASP A 435 9.24 24.78 15.70
N CYS A 436 9.28 25.81 14.87
CA CYS A 436 10.18 25.95 13.72
C CYS A 436 11.66 26.06 14.09
N GLU A 437 11.97 26.17 15.39
CA GLU A 437 13.29 26.49 15.92
C GLU A 437 13.85 25.40 16.87
N GLU A 438 13.03 24.55 17.49
CA GLU A 438 13.48 23.70 18.60
C GLU A 438 13.06 22.22 18.52
N ASP A 439 11.93 21.87 17.87
CA ASP A 439 11.36 20.51 17.94
C ASP A 439 11.71 19.59 16.74
N CYS A 440 11.60 18.27 16.97
CA CYS A 440 11.53 17.31 15.87
C CYS A 440 10.22 17.48 15.08
N GLY A 441 10.33 17.48 13.76
CA GLY A 441 9.21 17.84 12.93
C GLY A 441 9.61 18.28 11.54
N PHE A 442 8.67 18.92 10.87
CA PHE A 442 8.89 19.50 9.56
C PHE A 442 8.23 20.87 9.45
N SER A 443 8.76 21.69 8.56
CA SER A 443 8.08 22.90 8.13
C SER A 443 8.34 23.21 6.67
N LEU A 444 7.32 23.73 6.00
CA LEU A 444 7.49 24.44 4.72
C LEU A 444 7.48 25.93 5.05
N CYS A 445 8.54 26.64 4.67
CA CYS A 445 8.76 28.03 5.07
C CYS A 445 9.07 28.93 3.87
N THR A 446 8.72 30.20 3.99
CA THR A 446 9.11 31.25 3.03
C THR A 446 10.03 32.25 3.69
N ASN A 447 10.96 32.85 2.94
CA ASN A 447 11.81 33.96 3.39
C ASN A 447 11.98 34.96 2.24
N GLY A 448 11.39 36.14 2.33
CA GLY A 448 11.40 37.07 1.22
C GLY A 448 10.78 36.47 -0.03
N ASN A 449 11.57 36.42 -1.10
CA ASN A 449 11.18 35.85 -2.38
C ASN A 449 11.53 34.36 -2.53
N CYS A 450 11.80 33.64 -1.45
CA CYS A 450 12.21 32.24 -1.54
C CYS A 450 11.37 31.31 -0.67
N ALA A 451 11.28 30.04 -1.07
CA ALA A 451 10.53 29.00 -0.36
C ALA A 451 11.41 27.77 -0.13
N GLY A 452 11.37 27.20 1.08
CA GLY A 452 12.24 26.10 1.50
C GLY A 452 11.53 25.13 2.44
N ALA A 453 12.27 24.11 2.89
CA ALA A 453 11.77 23.11 3.82
C ALA A 453 12.78 22.85 4.93
N ARG A 454 12.27 22.55 6.12
CA ARG A 454 13.04 22.04 7.26
C ARG A 454 12.53 20.67 7.64
N LEU A 455 13.45 19.77 7.98
CA LEU A 455 13.16 18.45 8.53
C LEU A 455 14.13 18.15 9.67
N ARG A 456 13.61 17.74 10.83
CA ARG A 456 14.39 17.25 11.95
C ARG A 456 13.82 15.93 12.44
N THR A 457 14.69 14.94 12.57
CA THR A 457 14.38 13.57 13.03
C THR A 457 15.02 13.30 14.39
N ASP A 458 14.63 12.20 15.02
CA ASP A 458 15.15 11.67 16.28
C ASP A 458 16.68 11.41 16.32
N VAL A 459 17.31 11.18 15.17
CA VAL A 459 18.74 10.81 15.07
C VAL A 459 19.61 11.80 14.31
N GLY A 460 19.06 12.91 13.79
CA GLY A 460 19.79 13.86 12.94
C GLY A 460 19.74 15.31 13.43
N ASP A 461 20.80 16.07 13.16
CA ASP A 461 20.76 17.53 13.22
C ASP A 461 19.75 18.04 12.16
N GLY A 462 18.94 19.04 12.51
CA GLY A 462 17.89 19.56 11.61
C GLY A 462 18.47 20.00 10.27
N ILE A 463 17.88 19.50 9.18
CA ILE A 463 18.27 19.88 7.81
C ILE A 463 17.36 20.98 7.29
N GLN A 464 17.98 22.04 6.78
CA GLN A 464 17.32 23.06 5.99
C GLN A 464 17.68 22.90 4.51
N LEU A 465 16.70 22.56 3.67
CA LEU A 465 16.87 22.55 2.23
C LEU A 465 16.75 23.98 1.71
N THR A 466 17.78 24.43 0.98
CA THR A 466 18.01 25.82 0.58
C THR A 466 16.89 26.40 -0.26
N CYS A 467 16.74 27.72 -0.13
CA CYS A 467 15.58 28.55 -0.49
C CYS A 467 15.73 29.16 -1.90
N PRO A 468 15.25 28.53 -2.98
CA PRO A 468 15.29 29.10 -4.33
C PRO A 468 14.43 30.35 -4.43
N VAL A 469 14.87 31.34 -5.22
CA VAL A 469 14.04 32.50 -5.57
C VAL A 469 12.85 32.02 -6.39
N VAL A 470 11.65 32.35 -5.92
CA VAL A 470 10.36 32.09 -6.55
C VAL A 470 9.80 33.43 -7.01
N THR A 471 9.31 33.48 -8.25
CA THR A 471 8.77 34.73 -8.82
C THR A 471 7.48 35.15 -8.12
N SER A 472 7.31 36.45 -7.84
CA SER A 472 6.12 36.98 -7.14
C SER A 472 4.83 36.99 -7.98
N SER A 473 4.86 36.53 -9.24
CA SER A 473 3.77 36.73 -10.20
C SER A 473 2.93 35.49 -10.51
N GLY A 474 2.78 34.54 -9.57
CA GLY A 474 2.04 33.30 -9.82
C GLY A 474 1.78 32.42 -8.60
N TRP A 475 0.93 31.40 -8.79
CA TRP A 475 0.82 30.28 -7.87
C TRP A 475 1.94 29.29 -8.14
N HIS A 476 2.58 28.82 -7.08
CA HIS A 476 3.68 27.87 -7.09
C HIS A 476 3.32 26.65 -6.26
N HIS A 477 3.83 25.49 -6.68
CA HIS A 477 3.71 24.24 -5.93
C HIS A 477 5.04 23.93 -5.26
N ILE A 478 5.03 23.71 -3.94
CA ILE A 478 6.19 23.26 -3.17
C ILE A 478 5.88 21.92 -2.52
N ALA A 479 6.82 20.99 -2.60
CA ALA A 479 6.71 19.69 -1.96
C ALA A 479 8.04 19.27 -1.31
N MET A 480 7.97 18.83 -0.06
CA MET A 480 9.05 18.14 0.64
C MET A 480 8.73 16.65 0.66
N VAL A 481 9.66 15.83 0.15
CA VAL A 481 9.54 14.37 0.08
C VAL A 481 10.64 13.74 0.93
N TYR A 482 10.25 12.97 1.95
CA TYR A 482 11.15 12.22 2.82
C TYR A 482 10.96 10.71 2.62
N ASP A 483 12.02 9.99 2.25
CA ASP A 483 11.95 8.54 1.94
C ASP A 483 12.54 7.64 3.03
N GLY A 484 12.89 8.20 4.20
CA GLY A 484 13.54 7.50 5.31
C GLY A 484 15.07 7.53 5.28
N SER A 485 15.67 7.94 4.17
CA SER A 485 17.14 8.01 3.99
C SER A 485 17.64 9.36 3.45
N GLN A 486 16.77 10.10 2.76
CA GLN A 486 17.04 11.42 2.22
C GLN A 486 15.74 12.23 2.16
N VAL A 487 15.90 13.56 2.16
CA VAL A 487 14.84 14.52 1.94
C VAL A 487 15.10 15.29 0.64
N LYS A 488 14.05 15.46 -0.17
CA LYS A 488 14.06 16.20 -1.45
C LYS A 488 13.06 17.35 -1.41
N LEU A 489 13.47 18.50 -1.93
CA LEU A 489 12.61 19.66 -2.12
C LEU A 489 12.29 19.84 -3.59
N TYR A 490 10.99 19.97 -3.89
CA TYR A 490 10.47 20.26 -5.21
C TYR A 490 9.80 21.63 -5.23
N VAL A 491 10.05 22.40 -6.28
CA VAL A 491 9.29 23.61 -6.61
C VAL A 491 8.85 23.51 -8.07
N ASP A 492 7.56 23.63 -8.33
CA ASP A 492 6.93 23.50 -9.66
C ASP A 492 7.43 22.26 -10.42
N ASN A 493 7.43 21.12 -9.70
CA ASN A 493 7.86 19.80 -10.14
C ASN A 493 9.37 19.65 -10.46
N ASN A 494 10.19 20.67 -10.18
CA ASN A 494 11.64 20.59 -10.33
C ASN A 494 12.31 20.30 -8.98
N VAL A 495 13.29 19.37 -8.98
CA VAL A 495 14.11 19.12 -7.78
C VAL A 495 15.05 20.30 -7.57
N ILE A 496 14.93 20.93 -6.41
CA ILE A 496 15.70 22.11 -6.02
C ILE A 496 16.86 21.74 -5.09
N GLY A 497 16.63 20.78 -4.20
CA GLY A 497 17.60 20.38 -3.19
C GLY A 497 17.40 18.94 -2.76
N THR A 498 18.48 18.29 -2.33
CA THR A 498 18.48 16.94 -1.76
C THR A 498 19.50 16.89 -0.65
N ALA A 499 19.15 16.27 0.47
CA ALA A 499 20.04 16.06 1.60
C ALA A 499 19.80 14.70 2.24
N ALA A 500 20.87 14.05 2.70
CA ALA A 500 20.79 12.78 3.41
C ALA A 500 20.36 13.01 4.86
N ILE A 501 19.31 12.32 5.30
CA ILE A 501 18.80 12.34 6.68
C ILE A 501 18.05 11.05 6.93
N SER A 502 18.27 10.44 8.09
CA SER A 502 17.57 9.23 8.53
C SER A 502 16.85 9.51 9.85
N GLY A 503 15.93 8.63 10.24
CA GLY A 503 15.24 8.72 11.52
C GLY A 503 13.73 8.87 11.40
N THR A 504 13.09 8.97 12.54
CA THR A 504 11.65 9.17 12.69
C THR A 504 11.36 10.55 13.26
N ILE A 505 10.14 11.05 13.06
CA ILE A 505 9.67 12.26 13.75
C ILE A 505 9.08 11.82 15.09
N ASP A 506 9.86 12.01 16.16
CA ASP A 506 9.44 11.74 17.53
C ASP A 506 9.72 12.96 18.43
N THR A 507 8.66 13.68 18.79
CA THR A 507 8.73 14.87 19.65
C THR A 507 9.04 14.53 21.11
N LEU A 508 9.00 13.26 21.53
CA LEU A 508 9.39 12.85 22.89
C LEU A 508 10.91 12.68 23.03
N VAL A 509 11.60 12.33 21.94
CA VAL A 509 13.05 12.06 21.95
C VAL A 509 13.87 13.35 21.78
N CYS A 510 13.32 14.35 21.09
CA CYS A 510 14.06 15.55 20.67
C CYS A 510 14.03 16.72 21.66
N LYS A 511 13.45 16.55 22.86
CA LYS A 511 13.47 17.57 23.91
C LYS A 511 14.82 17.63 24.61
N TYR A 512 15.77 18.38 24.06
CA TYR A 512 16.91 18.93 24.80
C TYR A 512 17.41 20.23 24.20
#